data_AF-A0A351HTZ5-F1
#
_entry.id   AF-A0A351HTZ5-F1
#
_cell.length_a   1.000
_cell.length_b   1.000
_cell.length_c   1.000
_cell.angle_alpha   90.00
_cell.angle_beta   90.00
_cell.angle_gamma   90.00
#
_symmetry.space_group_name_H-M   'P 1'
#
loop_
_entity.id
_entity.type
_entity.pdbx_description
1 polymer ?
#
loop_
_entity_poly.entity_id
_entity_poly.type
_entity_poly.pdbx_seq_one_letter_code
_entity_poly.pdbx_strand_id
1 'polypeptide(L)' 'AIGQALMEEKNLAEAILFTTGRIPSDMVIKAIRSGIPVIASHSAPTDEAVLLARQFNLTLIGFVRGKRMNLYAGK' A
#
# COMPACT_ATOMS: atom_id res chain seq x y z
N ALA A 1 -10.90 -7.13 -0.09
CA ALA A 1 -10.73 -5.78 -0.67
C ALA A 1 -10.33 -5.88 -2.15
N ILE A 2 -9.08 -6.21 -2.49
CA ILE A 2 -8.61 -6.28 -3.89
C ILE A 2 -9.49 -7.20 -4.76
N GLY A 3 -9.71 -8.45 -4.33
CA GLY A 3 -10.54 -9.38 -5.10
C GLY A 3 -11.98 -8.90 -5.34
N GLN A 4 -12.60 -8.32 -4.30
CA GLN A 4 -13.93 -7.70 -4.42
C GLN A 4 -13.93 -6.55 -5.44
N ALA A 5 -12.96 -5.66 -5.35
CA ALA A 5 -12.83 -4.52 -6.26
C ALA A 5 -12.60 -4.98 -7.71
N LEU A 6 -11.86 -6.07 -7.94
CA LEU A 6 -11.72 -6.67 -9.27
C LEU A 6 -13.04 -7.26 -9.77
N MET A 7 -13.80 -7.97 -8.92
CA MET A 7 -15.12 -8.51 -9.29
C MET A 7 -16.14 -7.41 -9.59
N GLU A 8 -15.99 -6.24 -8.96
CA GLU A 8 -16.79 -5.04 -9.23
C GLU A 8 -16.22 -4.15 -10.35
N GLU A 9 -15.23 -4.65 -11.10
CA GLU A 9 -14.59 -3.95 -12.23
C GLU A 9 -14.07 -2.54 -11.86
N LYS A 10 -13.62 -2.35 -10.61
CA LYS A 10 -13.04 -1.08 -10.17
C LYS A 10 -11.67 -0.85 -10.79
N ASN A 11 -11.39 0.39 -11.18
CA ASN A 11 -10.04 0.80 -11.58
C ASN A 11 -9.11 0.88 -10.36
N LEU A 12 -8.32 -0.16 -10.13
CA LEU A 12 -7.37 -0.22 -9.01
C LEU A 12 -6.19 0.74 -9.16
N ALA A 13 -5.90 1.23 -10.38
CA ALA A 13 -4.86 2.23 -10.60
C ALA A 13 -5.21 3.61 -10.02
N GLU A 14 -6.47 3.85 -9.68
CA GLU A 14 -6.96 5.07 -9.03
C GLU A 14 -7.26 4.84 -7.54
N ALA A 15 -6.94 3.66 -7.01
CA ALA A 15 -7.29 3.28 -5.64
C ALA A 15 -6.13 3.47 -4.65
N ILE A 16 -6.50 3.56 -3.37
CA ILE A 16 -5.58 3.46 -2.23
C ILE A 16 -5.93 2.20 -1.45
N LEU A 17 -4.95 1.34 -1.20
CA LEU A 17 -5.12 0.20 -0.30
C LEU A 17 -4.87 0.66 1.14
N PHE A 18 -5.94 0.72 1.93
CA PHE A 18 -5.86 1.06 3.35
C PHE A 18 -6.02 -0.17 4.24
N THR A 19 -5.21 -0.26 5.31
CA THR A 19 -5.29 -1.34 6.30
C THR A 19 -4.96 -0.84 7.71
N THR A 20 -5.49 -1.53 8.73
CA THR A 20 -5.14 -1.25 10.13
C THR A 20 -3.92 -2.05 10.60
N GLY A 21 -3.62 -3.17 9.94
CA GLY A 21 -2.52 -4.08 10.28
C GLY A 21 -1.15 -3.65 9.74
N ARG A 22 -0.08 -4.31 10.19
CA ARG A 22 1.28 -4.11 9.65
C ARG A 22 1.32 -4.37 8.14
N ILE A 23 2.32 -3.81 7.46
CA ILE A 23 2.53 -4.00 6.03
C ILE A 23 3.75 -4.92 5.79
N PRO A 24 3.55 -6.26 5.76
CA PRO A 24 4.56 -7.19 5.26
C PRO A 24 4.76 -7.08 3.74
N SER A 25 5.84 -7.69 3.24
CA SER A 25 6.22 -7.68 1.81
C SER A 25 5.16 -8.30 0.90
N ASP A 26 4.45 -9.34 1.34
CA ASP A 26 3.39 -9.98 0.56
C ASP A 26 2.19 -9.05 0.30
N MET A 27 1.87 -8.14 1.23
CA MET A 27 0.86 -7.08 1.02
C MET A 27 1.30 -6.10 -0.07
N VAL A 28 2.58 -5.71 -0.07
CA VAL A 28 3.17 -4.84 -1.09
C VAL A 28 3.13 -5.51 -2.47
N ILE A 29 3.49 -6.79 -2.55
CA ILE A 29 3.43 -7.57 -3.80
C ILE A 29 2.00 -7.66 -4.34
N LYS A 30 1.00 -7.86 -3.47
CA LYS A 30 -0.42 -7.86 -3.86
C LYS A 30 -0.83 -6.52 -4.47
N ALA A 31 -0.48 -5.40 -3.84
CA ALA A 31 -0.80 -4.07 -4.37
C ALA A 31 -0.13 -3.81 -5.73
N ILE A 32 1.17 -4.10 -5.85
CA ILE A 32 1.94 -3.94 -7.10
C ILE A 32 1.32 -4.75 -8.23
N ARG A 33 1.07 -6.05 -7.99
CA ARG A 33 0.47 -6.95 -9.01
C ARG A 33 -0.94 -6.53 -9.41
N SER A 34 -1.67 -5.88 -8.52
CA SER A 34 -3.00 -5.36 -8.77
C SER A 34 -3.01 -3.93 -9.33
N GLY A 35 -1.83 -3.32 -9.55
CA GLY A 35 -1.71 -1.98 -10.10
C GLY A 35 -2.09 -0.86 -9.14
N ILE A 36 -2.22 -1.13 -7.84
CA ILE A 36 -2.58 -0.11 -6.84
C ILE A 36 -1.34 0.77 -6.56
N PRO A 37 -1.40 2.10 -6.72
CA PRO A 37 -0.24 2.98 -6.58
C PRO A 37 0.12 3.36 -5.14
N VAL A 38 -0.81 3.22 -4.19
CA VAL A 38 -0.64 3.67 -2.80
C VAL A 38 -1.11 2.61 -1.79
N ILE A 39 -0.27 2.32 -0.80
CA ILE A 39 -0.66 1.62 0.43
C ILE A 39 -0.51 2.57 1.62
N ALA A 40 -1.55 2.61 2.45
CA ALA A 40 -1.54 3.35 3.70
C ALA A 40 -1.95 2.44 4.88
N SER A 41 -1.24 2.54 6.00
CA SER A 41 -1.59 1.79 7.20
C SER A 41 -1.51 2.59 8.49
N HIS A 42 -2.34 2.20 9.46
CA HIS A 42 -2.17 2.61 10.85
C HIS A 42 -0.91 2.03 11.51
N SER A 43 -0.33 0.96 10.98
CA SER A 43 0.81 0.25 11.58
C SER A 43 2.09 0.40 10.75
N ALA A 44 3.19 -0.16 11.26
CA ALA A 44 4.50 -0.09 10.60
C ALA A 44 4.60 -1.05 9.39
N PRO A 45 5.31 -0.64 8.31
CA PRO A 45 5.82 -1.57 7.31
C PRO A 45 7.04 -2.35 7.82
N THR A 46 7.39 -3.46 7.17
CA THR A 46 8.69 -4.12 7.34
C THR A 46 9.75 -3.48 6.44
N ASP A 47 11.04 -3.66 6.75
CA ASP A 47 12.13 -3.13 5.91
C ASP A 47 12.06 -3.66 4.47
N GLU A 48 11.77 -4.95 4.32
CA GLU A 48 11.56 -5.59 3.01
C GLU A 48 10.40 -4.94 2.22
N ALA A 49 9.29 -4.63 2.90
CA ALA A 49 8.17 -3.93 2.29
C ALA A 49 8.57 -2.52 1.79
N VAL A 50 9.41 -1.81 2.55
CA VAL A 50 9.95 -0.49 2.14
C VAL A 50 10.85 -0.61 0.92
N LEU A 51 11.75 -1.60 0.87
CA LEU A 51 12.63 -1.85 -0.27
C LEU A 51 11.82 -2.15 -1.54
N LEU A 52 10.85 -3.06 -1.45
CA LEU A 52 9.96 -3.39 -2.57
C LEU A 52 9.17 -2.17 -3.04
N ALA A 53 8.61 -1.39 -2.11
CA ALA A 53 7.84 -0.22 -2.49
C ALA A 53 8.69 0.81 -3.27
N ARG A 54 9.95 1.03 -2.86
CA ARG A 54 10.90 1.90 -3.59
C ARG A 54 11.23 1.35 -4.98
N GLN A 55 11.51 0.05 -5.08
CA GLN A 55 11.87 -0.58 -6.35
C GLN A 55 10.75 -0.47 -7.40
N PHE A 56 9.49 -0.55 -6.98
CA PHE A 56 8.33 -0.55 -7.87
C PHE A 56 7.60 0.80 -7.93
N ASN A 57 8.20 1.88 -7.41
CA ASN A 57 7.58 3.21 -7.35
C ASN A 57 6.18 3.23 -6.69
N LEU A 58 5.97 2.35 -5.70
CA LEU A 58 4.76 2.32 -4.90
C LEU A 58 4.87 3.32 -3.75
N THR A 59 3.83 4.13 -3.55
CA THR A 59 3.75 5.00 -2.37
C THR A 59 3.39 4.17 -1.14
N LEU A 60 4.25 4.17 -0.13
CA LEU A 60 4.08 3.39 1.09
C LEU A 60 4.03 4.31 2.31
N ILE A 61 2.89 4.32 2.96
CA ILE A 61 2.59 5.19 4.11
C ILE A 61 2.30 4.32 5.33
N GLY A 62 3.02 4.58 6.42
CA GLY A 62 2.77 3.96 7.72
C GLY A 62 2.36 4.98 8.77
N PHE A 63 1.89 4.48 9.91
CA PHE A 63 1.51 5.31 11.07
C PHE A 63 0.54 6.46 10.77
N VAL A 64 -0.42 6.24 9.86
CA VAL A 64 -1.45 7.24 9.54
C VAL A 64 -2.32 7.52 10.77
N ARG A 65 -2.38 8.78 11.23
CA ARG A 65 -3.13 9.24 12.41
C ARG A 65 -3.63 10.66 12.20
N GLY A 66 -4.94 10.83 12.01
CA GLY A 66 -5.55 12.15 11.85
C GLY A 66 -4.87 12.96 10.74
N LYS A 67 -4.15 14.03 11.11
CA LYS A 67 -3.40 14.90 10.19
C LYS A 67 -1.90 14.58 10.08
N ARG A 68 -1.46 13.39 10.51
CA ARG A 68 -0.04 12.97 10.49
C ARG A 68 0.10 11.60 9.85
N MET A 69 1.23 11.37 9.19
CA MET A 69 1.62 10.09 8.60
C MET A 69 3.14 10.05 8.37
N ASN A 70 3.68 8.85 8.18
CA ASN A 70 5.08 8.64 7.80
C ASN A 70 5.15 8.08 6.39
N LEU A 71 5.83 8.81 5.50
CA LEU A 71 6.12 8.35 4.13
C LEU A 71 7.42 7.53 4.12
N TYR A 72 7.35 6.27 3.71
CA TYR A 72 8.51 5.36 3.68
C TYR A 72 9.09 5.17 2.27
N ALA A 73 8.23 5.23 1.26
CA ALA A 73 8.55 5.12 -0.16
C ALA A 73 7.49 5.86 -0.99
N GLY A 74 7.85 6.27 -2.21
CA GLY A 74 7.03 7.10 -3.08
C GLY A 74 7.81 8.33 -3.56
N LYS A 75 7.39 8.92 -4.68
CA LYS A 75 7.87 10.22 -5.16
C LYS A 75 6.97 11.33 -4.64
#